data_AF-A0A895AIX4-F1
#
_entry.id   AF-A0A895AIX4-F1
#
_cell.length_a   1.000
_cell.length_b   1.000
_cell.length_c   1.000
_cell.angle_alpha   90.00
_cell.angle_beta   90.00
_cell.angle_gamma   90.00
#
_symmetry.space_group_name_H-M   'P 1'
#
loop_
_entity.id
_entity.type
_entity.pdbx_description
1 polymer ?
#
loop_
_entity_poly.entity_id
_entity_poly.type
_entity_poly.pdbx_seq_one_letter_code
_entity_poly.pdbx_strand_id
1 'polypeptide(L)'
;MQSLCEAYQLGITIRDKLKEADLVTVFEDFDHAIDAIEDGYPAWHPAPLSFRAMVLSFVFMEITGDSYANFTRRLTRQPEVATILGFSRVPDESAFSRAWRNRFDDATHEYIHAAAHFVVKEVHDRSISAPEVRPKAEIVDDTQEDADPVEDKSFSQDEIVQTTRLARDHAYGHFDSGRASNASYEDTQFFELQTFMGMVRCGTSQGATRFQYRRGKEYGPHGDTHLRAVKQFGPEELVRGFNKTTDRLLSVIASEASFRRPVTAAIDITTIPYYGEVEEMPMVSGTKDRDGRAFKFATLSIIGQNIPLVLAVEPVRESSEWDENTSNQIHRTVRRLVRRAKEHVPIETVLCDREFDSIQVFQTLSNLDVNYLIPKRVSSSERNVLEQMEEDDQEVAVESASVHVESGSHPMRLLYVPSTSGEGTAVFATNLRVGPEEAETFCQRYSRRWQIESEYKSIKGDFLAKTSSKDYRVRLFYFVFAVLLYNIWRLTDFLLKAGVDGEMDYAPVLTAGECVELVASALIPHD
;
A
#
# COMPACT_ATOMS: atom_id res chain seq x y z
N MET A 1 -13.07 1.04 20.58
CA MET A 1 -12.84 2.30 21.33
C MET A 1 -12.58 2.03 22.82
N GLN A 2 -13.39 1.20 23.49
CA GLN A 2 -13.15 0.81 24.89
C GLN A 2 -11.87 -0.03 25.08
N SER A 3 -11.62 -1.01 24.19
CA SER A 3 -10.40 -1.84 24.17
C SER A 3 -9.11 -1.03 24.05
N LEU A 4 -9.04 -0.07 23.12
CA LEU A 4 -7.89 0.81 22.95
C LEU A 4 -7.61 1.68 24.19
N CYS A 5 -8.65 2.18 24.86
CA CYS A 5 -8.47 2.93 26.11
C CYS A 5 -7.87 2.05 27.22
N GLU A 6 -8.34 0.82 27.37
CA GLU A 6 -7.77 -0.14 28.33
C GLU A 6 -6.34 -0.56 27.96
N ALA A 7 -6.02 -0.69 26.67
CA ALA A 7 -4.67 -0.96 26.18
C ALA A 7 -3.69 0.18 26.52
N TYR A 8 -4.10 1.44 26.34
CA TYR A 8 -3.28 2.59 26.75
C TYR A 8 -3.13 2.67 28.27
N GLN A 9 -4.16 2.35 29.04
CA GLN A 9 -4.06 2.27 30.50
C GLN A 9 -3.07 1.17 30.93
N LEU A 10 -3.12 0.02 30.26
CA LEU A 10 -2.17 -1.07 30.46
C LEU A 10 -0.73 -0.58 30.20
N GLY A 11 -0.50 0.06 29.05
CA GLY A 11 0.81 0.60 28.69
C GLY A 11 1.31 1.70 29.64
N ILE A 12 0.42 2.59 30.11
CA ILE A 12 0.72 3.62 31.12
C ILE A 12 1.23 2.97 32.41
N THR A 13 0.53 1.93 32.89
CA THR A 13 0.89 1.21 34.11
C THR A 13 2.26 0.53 33.99
N ILE A 14 2.53 -0.16 32.87
CA ILE A 14 3.83 -0.80 32.61
C ILE A 14 4.93 0.27 32.60
N ARG A 15 4.73 1.34 31.82
CA ARG A 15 5.67 2.46 31.67
C ARG A 15 5.99 3.16 33.00
N ASP A 16 5.02 3.32 33.90
CA ASP A 16 5.27 3.95 35.20
C ASP A 16 6.06 3.04 36.14
N LYS A 17 5.77 1.73 36.17
CA LYS A 17 6.53 0.77 36.97
C LYS A 17 7.96 0.55 36.46
N LEU A 18 8.19 0.63 35.13
CA LEU A 18 9.52 0.51 34.51
C LEU A 18 10.52 1.60 34.95
N LYS A 19 10.05 2.67 35.61
CA LYS A 19 10.95 3.68 36.21
C LYS A 19 11.66 3.18 37.46
N GLU A 20 11.10 2.16 38.13
CA GLU A 20 11.50 1.71 39.45
C GLU A 20 11.92 0.23 39.49
N ALA A 21 11.52 -0.56 38.48
CA ALA A 21 11.79 -2.00 38.42
C ALA A 21 12.08 -2.47 36.98
N ASP A 22 12.71 -3.64 36.85
CA ASP A 22 12.89 -4.30 35.56
C ASP A 22 11.57 -4.87 35.00
N LEU A 23 11.57 -5.21 33.71
CA LEU A 23 10.36 -5.62 33.00
C LEU A 23 9.72 -6.89 33.60
N VAL A 24 10.50 -7.83 34.12
CA VAL A 24 9.96 -9.06 34.72
C VAL A 24 9.23 -8.71 36.03
N THR A 25 9.84 -7.90 36.89
CA THR A 25 9.22 -7.44 38.14
C THR A 25 7.98 -6.57 37.90
N VAL A 26 7.91 -5.84 36.79
CA VAL A 26 6.68 -5.09 36.44
C VAL A 26 5.47 -6.03 36.38
N PHE A 27 5.62 -7.23 35.79
CA PHE A 27 4.53 -8.18 35.62
C PHE A 27 4.18 -8.98 36.89
N GLU A 28 5.03 -8.95 37.93
CA GLU A 28 4.84 -9.69 39.20
C GLU A 28 3.63 -9.20 40.01
N ASP A 29 3.48 -7.87 40.14
CA ASP A 29 2.38 -7.23 40.89
C ASP A 29 1.31 -6.63 39.96
N PHE A 30 1.05 -7.29 38.84
CA PHE A 30 0.27 -6.71 37.75
C PHE A 30 -1.21 -7.06 37.85
N ASP A 31 -1.98 -6.27 38.60
CA ASP A 31 -3.44 -6.41 38.77
C ASP A 31 -4.21 -5.46 37.83
N HIS A 32 -4.01 -5.61 36.53
CA HIS A 32 -4.77 -4.91 35.49
C HIS A 32 -5.82 -5.84 34.89
N ALA A 33 -7.05 -5.35 34.77
CA ALA A 33 -8.15 -6.04 34.10
C ALA A 33 -8.00 -5.93 32.58
N ILE A 34 -8.43 -6.97 31.85
CA ILE A 34 -8.43 -7.03 30.38
C ILE A 34 -9.85 -7.25 29.86
N ASP A 35 -10.83 -6.66 30.53
CA ASP A 35 -12.25 -6.98 30.35
C ASP A 35 -12.81 -6.49 29.00
N ALA A 36 -12.11 -5.57 28.31
CA ALA A 36 -12.50 -5.10 26.97
C ALA A 36 -12.09 -6.01 25.81
N ILE A 37 -11.42 -7.14 26.06
CA ILE A 37 -11.09 -8.15 25.05
C ILE A 37 -11.66 -9.51 25.45
N GLU A 38 -12.14 -10.28 24.46
CA GLU A 38 -12.81 -11.56 24.68
C GLU A 38 -11.92 -12.74 24.26
N ASP A 39 -11.99 -13.85 24.99
CA ASP A 39 -11.29 -15.08 24.59
C ASP A 39 -12.02 -15.68 23.39
N GLY A 40 -11.34 -15.81 22.25
CA GLY A 40 -11.90 -16.44 21.06
C GLY A 40 -12.23 -17.93 21.23
N TYR A 41 -11.73 -18.55 22.30
CA TYR A 41 -12.16 -19.88 22.69
C TYR A 41 -13.53 -19.85 23.42
N PRO A 42 -14.51 -20.67 22.97
CA PRO A 42 -15.79 -20.79 23.67
C PRO A 42 -15.63 -21.23 25.12
N ALA A 43 -16.55 -20.83 26.01
CA ALA A 43 -16.49 -21.14 27.44
C ALA A 43 -16.42 -22.65 27.79
N TRP A 44 -16.83 -23.52 26.86
CA TRP A 44 -16.75 -24.98 27.01
C TRP A 44 -15.43 -25.58 26.51
N HIS A 45 -14.59 -24.82 25.81
CA HIS A 45 -13.30 -25.28 25.29
C HIS A 45 -12.33 -25.51 26.47
N PRO A 46 -11.67 -26.68 26.55
CA PRO A 46 -10.70 -26.97 27.60
C PRO A 46 -9.40 -26.23 27.30
N ALA A 47 -9.37 -24.90 27.47
CA ALA A 47 -8.20 -24.08 27.26
C ALA A 47 -7.19 -24.33 28.39
N PRO A 48 -6.07 -25.05 28.15
CA PRO A 48 -5.16 -25.45 29.22
C PRO A 48 -4.28 -24.29 29.70
N LEU A 49 -4.32 -23.15 29.02
CA LEU A 49 -3.54 -21.95 29.29
C LEU A 49 -4.48 -20.75 29.40
N SER A 50 -4.35 -19.99 30.50
CA SER A 50 -5.17 -18.81 30.80
C SER A 50 -5.12 -17.78 29.66
N PHE A 51 -6.28 -17.22 29.29
CA PHE A 51 -6.37 -16.17 28.27
C PHE A 51 -5.52 -14.96 28.64
N ARG A 52 -5.67 -14.52 29.89
CA ARG A 52 -4.90 -13.41 30.45
C ARG A 52 -3.40 -13.66 30.41
N ALA A 53 -2.97 -14.87 30.78
CA ALA A 53 -1.56 -15.23 30.73
C ALA A 53 -1.00 -15.16 29.30
N MET A 54 -1.80 -15.60 28.31
CA MET A 54 -1.42 -15.50 26.90
C MET A 54 -1.34 -14.04 26.46
N VAL A 55 -2.36 -13.22 26.70
CA VAL A 55 -2.35 -11.79 26.31
C VAL A 55 -1.14 -11.07 26.91
N LEU A 56 -0.88 -11.23 28.21
CA LEU A 56 0.28 -10.60 28.86
C LEU A 56 1.61 -11.12 28.32
N SER A 57 1.69 -12.41 27.95
CA SER A 57 2.86 -12.97 27.29
C SER A 57 3.13 -12.30 25.95
N PHE A 58 2.08 -12.03 25.17
CA PHE A 58 2.22 -11.36 23.89
C PHE A 58 2.59 -9.88 24.06
N VAL A 59 2.03 -9.18 25.04
CA VAL A 59 2.48 -7.81 25.37
C VAL A 59 3.95 -7.82 25.78
N PHE A 60 4.39 -8.80 26.58
CA PHE A 60 5.79 -8.95 26.97
C PHE A 60 6.71 -9.24 25.77
N MET A 61 6.34 -10.21 24.92
CA MET A 61 7.09 -10.54 23.70
C MET A 61 7.17 -9.33 22.76
N GLU A 62 6.08 -8.59 22.61
CA GLU A 62 6.02 -7.42 21.75
C GLU A 62 6.87 -6.25 22.28
N ILE A 63 6.96 -6.07 23.61
CA ILE A 63 7.85 -5.08 24.24
C ILE A 63 9.32 -5.47 24.08
N THR A 64 9.63 -6.77 24.17
CA THR A 64 11.02 -7.27 24.18
C THR A 64 11.56 -7.62 22.80
N GLY A 65 10.70 -7.83 21.81
CA GLY A 65 11.07 -8.40 20.51
C GLY A 65 11.38 -9.91 20.58
N ASP A 66 10.99 -10.61 21.65
CA ASP A 66 11.25 -12.04 21.79
C ASP A 66 10.41 -12.85 20.78
N SER A 67 11.09 -13.66 19.95
CA SER A 67 10.42 -14.70 19.16
C SER A 67 9.79 -15.77 20.07
N TYR A 68 8.79 -16.50 19.58
CA TYR A 68 8.14 -17.58 20.35
C TYR A 68 9.14 -18.60 20.90
N ALA A 69 10.14 -18.99 20.10
CA ALA A 69 11.19 -19.89 20.52
C ALA A 69 12.08 -19.30 21.63
N ASN A 70 12.42 -18.00 21.55
CA ASN A 70 13.21 -17.31 22.57
C ASN A 70 12.41 -17.15 23.86
N PHE A 71 11.12 -16.79 23.76
CA PHE A 71 10.25 -16.64 24.90
C PHE A 71 9.98 -17.96 25.62
N THR A 72 9.66 -19.05 24.90
CA THR A 72 9.56 -20.39 25.49
C THR A 72 10.86 -20.81 26.18
N ARG A 73 12.02 -20.49 25.60
CA ARG A 73 13.33 -20.76 26.22
C ARG A 73 13.52 -19.92 27.49
N ARG A 74 13.08 -18.66 27.50
CA ARG A 74 13.08 -17.78 28.68
C ARG A 74 12.23 -18.38 29.80
N LEU A 75 10.98 -18.75 29.51
CA LEU A 75 10.07 -19.39 30.48
C LEU A 75 10.62 -20.71 31.04
N THR A 76 11.39 -21.45 30.24
CA THR A 76 12.05 -22.68 30.69
C THR A 76 13.26 -22.41 31.60
N ARG A 77 14.02 -21.35 31.30
CA ARG A 77 15.23 -20.97 32.06
C ARG A 77 14.91 -20.20 33.35
N GLN A 78 13.78 -19.49 33.37
CA GLN A 78 13.30 -18.68 34.49
C GLN A 78 11.84 -19.07 34.80
N PRO A 79 11.61 -20.20 35.50
CA PRO A 79 10.26 -20.66 35.84
C PRO A 79 9.44 -19.65 36.65
N GLU A 80 10.09 -18.71 37.35
CA GLU A 80 9.45 -17.58 38.01
C GLU A 80 8.64 -16.71 37.03
N VAL A 81 9.11 -16.47 35.81
CA VAL A 81 8.40 -15.67 34.79
C VAL A 81 7.11 -16.35 34.35
N ALA A 82 7.14 -17.68 34.18
CA ALA A 82 5.94 -18.45 33.85
C ALA A 82 4.91 -18.38 34.97
N THR A 83 5.37 -18.40 36.22
CA THR A 83 4.50 -18.27 37.40
C THR A 83 3.90 -16.87 37.50
N ILE A 84 4.71 -15.83 37.29
CA ILE A 84 4.30 -14.42 37.28
C ILE A 84 3.20 -14.15 36.25
N LEU A 85 3.36 -14.68 35.02
CA LEU A 85 2.35 -14.53 33.96
C LEU A 85 1.08 -15.38 34.20
N GLY A 86 1.11 -16.31 35.16
CA GLY A 86 -0.03 -17.14 35.54
C GLY A 86 -0.14 -18.46 34.80
N PHE A 87 0.97 -19.03 34.31
CA PHE A 87 1.00 -20.35 33.70
C PHE A 87 1.20 -21.47 34.71
N SER A 88 0.37 -22.51 34.63
CA SER A 88 0.52 -23.76 35.38
C SER A 88 1.52 -24.74 34.77
N ARG A 89 1.88 -24.53 33.50
CA ARG A 89 2.90 -25.25 32.73
C ARG A 89 3.49 -24.33 31.67
N VAL A 90 4.77 -24.49 31.34
CA VAL A 90 5.43 -23.67 30.32
C VAL A 90 4.79 -23.94 28.94
N PRO A 91 4.25 -22.91 28.25
CA PRO A 91 3.77 -23.04 26.88
C PRO A 91 4.92 -23.29 25.91
N ASP A 92 4.70 -24.19 24.95
CA ASP A 92 5.60 -24.36 23.82
C ASP A 92 5.33 -23.29 22.73
N GLU A 93 6.26 -23.17 21.78
CA GLU A 93 6.16 -22.23 20.66
C GLU A 93 4.87 -22.42 19.86
N SER A 94 4.44 -23.66 19.69
CA SER A 94 3.21 -23.98 18.96
C SER A 94 1.96 -23.48 19.68
N ALA A 95 1.99 -23.34 21.00
CA ALA A 95 0.89 -22.81 21.80
C ALA A 95 0.75 -21.29 21.62
N PHE A 96 1.85 -20.55 21.56
CA PHE A 96 1.84 -19.13 21.20
C PHE A 96 1.36 -18.95 19.76
N SER A 97 1.96 -19.67 18.81
CA SER A 97 1.61 -19.60 17.41
C SER A 97 0.11 -19.89 17.14
N ARG A 98 -0.46 -20.92 17.79
CA ARG A 98 -1.90 -21.22 17.70
C ARG A 98 -2.76 -20.16 18.36
N ALA A 99 -2.35 -19.60 19.48
CA ALA A 99 -3.11 -18.56 20.14
C ALA A 99 -3.18 -17.28 19.29
N TRP A 100 -2.05 -16.86 18.71
CA TRP A 100 -2.02 -15.69 17.83
C TRP A 100 -2.93 -15.85 16.61
N ARG A 101 -2.90 -17.01 15.94
CA ARG A 101 -3.67 -17.23 14.71
C ARG A 101 -5.16 -17.55 14.94
N ASN A 102 -5.48 -18.30 16.01
CA ASN A 102 -6.78 -18.96 16.13
C ASN A 102 -7.56 -18.59 17.39
N ARG A 103 -6.90 -18.02 18.42
CA ARG A 103 -7.55 -17.67 19.70
C ARG A 103 -7.80 -16.17 19.82
N PHE A 104 -6.93 -15.34 19.24
CA PHE A 104 -7.02 -13.89 19.28
C PHE A 104 -7.73 -13.37 18.04
N ASP A 105 -8.70 -12.50 18.27
CA ASP A 105 -9.36 -11.73 17.23
C ASP A 105 -8.61 -10.41 16.96
N ASP A 106 -9.03 -9.69 15.92
CA ASP A 106 -8.42 -8.40 15.53
C ASP A 106 -8.39 -7.40 16.69
N ALA A 107 -9.41 -7.42 17.56
CA ALA A 107 -9.49 -6.55 18.73
C ALA A 107 -8.41 -6.89 19.78
N THR A 108 -8.14 -8.18 19.98
CA THR A 108 -7.07 -8.66 20.86
C THR A 108 -5.68 -8.37 20.27
N HIS A 109 -5.48 -8.52 18.96
CA HIS A 109 -4.24 -8.12 18.29
C HIS A 109 -3.99 -6.63 18.44
N GLU A 110 -4.98 -5.81 18.13
CA GLU A 110 -4.90 -4.35 18.25
C GLU A 110 -4.62 -3.92 19.71
N TYR A 111 -5.24 -4.59 20.69
CA TYR A 111 -4.99 -4.35 22.11
C TYR A 111 -3.53 -4.60 22.50
N ILE A 112 -2.98 -5.75 22.07
CA ILE A 112 -1.60 -6.15 22.38
C ILE A 112 -0.60 -5.15 21.78
N HIS A 113 -0.74 -4.86 20.48
CA HIS A 113 0.15 -3.90 19.80
C HIS A 113 0.03 -2.50 20.40
N ALA A 114 -1.19 -2.00 20.62
CA ALA A 114 -1.38 -0.66 21.19
C ALA A 114 -0.75 -0.53 22.59
N ALA A 115 -0.90 -1.53 23.46
CA ALA A 115 -0.30 -1.52 24.79
C ALA A 115 1.23 -1.58 24.73
N ALA A 116 1.79 -2.52 23.96
CA ALA A 116 3.23 -2.75 23.89
C ALA A 116 3.96 -1.61 23.16
N HIS A 117 3.45 -1.17 22.01
CA HIS A 117 4.05 -0.08 21.23
C HIS A 117 4.02 1.24 22.00
N PHE A 118 2.97 1.49 22.80
CA PHE A 118 2.94 2.63 23.72
C PHE A 118 4.09 2.58 24.73
N VAL A 119 4.34 1.41 25.35
CA VAL A 119 5.42 1.23 26.32
C VAL A 119 6.78 1.47 25.68
N VAL A 120 7.05 0.82 24.54
CA VAL A 120 8.33 0.95 23.83
C VAL A 120 8.57 2.41 23.43
N LYS A 121 7.56 3.07 22.85
CA LYS A 121 7.65 4.50 22.48
C LYS A 121 7.97 5.39 23.68
N GLU A 122 7.26 5.22 24.79
CA GLU A 122 7.44 6.07 25.97
C GLU A 122 8.75 5.82 26.72
N VAL A 123 9.24 4.57 26.73
CA VAL A 123 10.56 4.24 27.29
C VAL A 123 11.65 4.99 26.56
N HIS A 124 11.62 5.00 25.22
CA HIS A 124 12.61 5.70 24.41
C HIS A 124 12.42 7.22 24.42
N ASP A 125 11.19 7.72 24.27
CA ASP A 125 10.88 9.16 24.24
C ASP A 125 11.21 9.87 25.57
N ARG A 126 11.16 9.13 26.68
CA ARG A 126 11.48 9.65 28.02
C ARG A 126 12.83 9.17 28.55
N SER A 127 13.59 8.43 27.74
CA SER A 127 14.89 7.86 28.11
C SER A 127 14.86 7.05 29.41
N ILE A 128 13.82 6.23 29.60
CA ILE A 128 13.70 5.31 30.74
C ILE A 128 14.71 4.17 30.55
N SER A 129 15.47 3.85 31.60
CA SER A 129 16.50 2.81 31.57
C SER A 129 15.88 1.41 31.63
N ALA A 130 15.48 0.85 30.49
CA ALA A 130 14.94 -0.50 30.38
C ALA A 130 15.62 -1.28 29.24
N PRO A 131 16.73 -2.02 29.51
CA PRO A 131 17.55 -2.64 28.47
C PRO A 131 16.87 -3.83 27.77
N GLU A 132 15.81 -4.39 28.36
CA GLU A 132 15.03 -5.48 27.75
C GLU A 132 14.00 -5.00 26.74
N VAL A 133 13.73 -3.69 26.70
CA VAL A 133 12.75 -3.10 25.78
C VAL A 133 13.38 -2.94 24.41
N ARG A 134 12.71 -3.47 23.38
CA ARG A 134 13.19 -3.40 21.99
C ARG A 134 13.37 -1.95 21.54
N PRO A 135 14.28 -1.66 20.59
CA PRO A 135 14.44 -0.34 20.00
C PRO A 135 13.13 0.24 19.47
N LYS A 136 12.94 1.56 19.62
CA LYS A 136 11.76 2.26 19.06
C LYS A 136 11.66 2.12 17.54
N ALA A 137 12.76 1.95 16.82
CA ALA A 137 12.74 1.75 15.37
C ALA A 137 11.94 0.49 15.00
N GLU A 138 12.09 -0.59 15.77
CA GLU A 138 11.49 -1.89 15.44
C GLU A 138 9.94 -1.91 15.56
N ILE A 139 9.35 -1.11 16.45
CA ILE A 139 7.87 -0.96 16.52
C ILE A 139 7.31 0.09 15.56
N VAL A 140 8.15 1.02 15.10
CA VAL A 140 7.78 1.97 14.04
C VAL A 140 7.84 1.25 12.68
N ASP A 141 8.63 0.17 12.59
CA ASP A 141 8.77 -0.74 11.46
C ASP A 141 7.77 -1.90 11.42
N ASP A 142 6.92 -2.11 12.43
CA ASP A 142 5.90 -3.20 12.44
C ASP A 142 4.76 -3.02 11.40
N THR A 143 4.90 -2.02 10.51
CA THR A 143 4.11 -1.89 9.27
C THR A 143 4.90 -2.19 8.00
N GLN A 144 6.10 -2.77 8.09
CA GLN A 144 6.91 -3.16 6.94
C GLN A 144 7.42 -4.60 7.11
N GLU A 145 7.12 -5.40 6.08
CA GLU A 145 7.54 -6.79 5.90
C GLU A 145 9.06 -6.94 5.98
N ASP A 146 9.48 -8.10 6.50
CA ASP A 146 10.84 -8.66 6.59
C ASP A 146 11.86 -8.10 5.58
N ALA A 147 12.93 -7.48 6.11
CA ALA A 147 14.20 -7.30 5.39
C ALA A 147 15.38 -7.59 6.34
N ASP A 148 16.29 -8.45 5.91
CA ASP A 148 17.56 -8.71 6.60
C ASP A 148 18.39 -7.42 6.76
N PRO A 149 19.11 -7.24 7.88
CA PRO A 149 19.80 -5.99 8.18
C PRO A 149 21.08 -5.86 7.34
N VAL A 150 21.15 -4.82 6.51
CA VAL A 150 22.41 -4.30 5.97
C VAL A 150 22.55 -2.84 6.37
N GLU A 151 23.71 -2.54 6.96
CA GLU A 151 24.25 -1.25 7.42
C GLU A 151 23.49 0.02 7.00
N ASP A 152 22.92 0.68 8.00
CA ASP A 152 22.35 2.02 7.97
C ASP A 152 23.37 3.05 7.46
N LYS A 153 23.39 3.29 6.15
CA LYS A 153 24.04 4.44 5.53
C LYS A 153 23.06 5.62 5.59
N SER A 154 23.03 6.31 6.73
CA SER A 154 22.29 7.57 6.85
C SER A 154 22.77 8.59 5.80
N PHE A 155 21.87 8.97 4.88
CA PHE A 155 22.14 10.03 3.89
C PHE A 155 22.13 11.40 4.57
N SER A 156 22.99 12.31 4.12
CA SER A 156 22.95 13.69 4.62
C SER A 156 21.69 14.42 4.15
N GLN A 157 21.25 15.41 4.94
CA GLN A 157 20.11 16.26 4.57
C GLN A 157 20.33 17.00 3.24
N ASP A 158 21.57 17.40 2.94
CA ASP A 158 21.89 18.05 1.68
C ASP A 158 21.74 17.09 0.49
N GLU A 159 22.19 15.85 0.62
CA GLU A 159 22.02 14.83 -0.44
C GLU A 159 20.54 14.53 -0.69
N ILE A 160 19.75 14.41 0.37
CA ILE A 160 18.29 14.26 0.32
C ILE A 160 17.66 15.42 -0.45
N VAL A 161 17.94 16.67 -0.06
CA VAL A 161 17.38 17.87 -0.67
C VAL A 161 17.75 17.99 -2.15
N GLN A 162 19.03 17.76 -2.50
CA GLN A 162 19.49 17.85 -3.89
C GLN A 162 18.86 16.76 -4.75
N THR A 163 18.74 15.54 -4.22
CA THR A 163 18.16 14.41 -4.95
C THR A 163 16.65 14.61 -5.17
N THR A 164 15.92 15.08 -4.15
CA THR A 164 14.50 15.42 -4.31
C THR A 164 14.29 16.54 -5.34
N ARG A 165 15.15 17.57 -5.34
CA ARG A 165 15.12 18.64 -6.35
C ARG A 165 15.35 18.10 -7.76
N LEU A 166 16.35 17.24 -7.94
CA LEU A 166 16.63 16.59 -9.21
C LEU A 166 15.41 15.79 -9.71
N ALA A 167 14.84 14.92 -8.87
CA ALA A 167 13.66 14.13 -9.22
C ALA A 167 12.45 15.01 -9.60
N ARG A 168 12.21 16.09 -8.85
CA ARG A 168 11.16 17.08 -9.16
C ARG A 168 11.40 17.77 -10.49
N ASP A 169 12.61 18.23 -10.78
CA ASP A 169 12.92 18.98 -11.99
C ASP A 169 12.78 18.08 -13.24
N HIS A 170 13.09 16.78 -13.12
CA HIS A 170 12.76 15.79 -14.14
C HIS A 170 11.25 15.63 -14.36
N ALA A 171 10.45 15.73 -13.30
CA ALA A 171 9.01 15.57 -13.36
C ALA A 171 8.26 16.78 -13.92
N TYR A 172 8.61 17.99 -13.48
CA TYR A 172 7.82 19.20 -13.75
C TYR A 172 8.06 19.78 -15.14
N GLY A 173 9.21 19.50 -15.77
CA GLY A 173 9.60 20.15 -17.01
C GLY A 173 8.71 19.90 -18.24
N HIS A 174 7.63 19.11 -18.15
CA HIS A 174 6.75 18.75 -19.27
C HIS A 174 5.26 19.01 -19.05
N PHE A 175 4.88 19.53 -17.88
CA PHE A 175 3.52 20.03 -17.67
C PHE A 175 3.46 21.50 -18.07
N ASP A 176 3.37 21.75 -19.37
CA ASP A 176 3.11 23.09 -19.92
C ASP A 176 1.59 23.27 -20.10
N SER A 177 1.05 24.28 -19.43
CA SER A 177 -0.37 24.66 -19.51
C SER A 177 -0.74 25.36 -20.82
N GLY A 178 0.23 25.74 -21.64
CA GLY A 178 0.04 26.49 -22.87
C GLY A 178 -0.49 27.91 -22.65
N ARG A 179 -0.34 28.44 -21.42
CA ARG A 179 -0.78 29.79 -21.08
C ARG A 179 0.05 30.85 -21.81
N ALA A 180 -0.58 32.01 -22.03
CA ALA A 180 0.06 33.10 -22.76
C ALA A 180 1.33 33.60 -22.05
N SER A 181 2.32 34.02 -22.84
CA SER A 181 3.60 34.56 -22.36
C SER A 181 3.51 35.75 -21.39
N ASN A 182 2.36 36.42 -21.31
CA ASN A 182 2.08 37.51 -20.36
C ASN A 182 1.40 37.03 -19.06
N ALA A 183 1.39 35.72 -18.78
CA ALA A 183 0.87 35.16 -17.55
C ALA A 183 1.64 35.71 -16.33
N SER A 184 0.93 36.01 -15.25
CA SER A 184 1.54 36.56 -14.03
C SER A 184 2.30 35.53 -13.20
N TYR A 185 2.17 34.23 -13.52
CA TYR A 185 2.72 33.13 -12.76
C TYR A 185 3.14 32.00 -13.72
N GLU A 186 4.33 31.44 -13.45
CA GLU A 186 4.87 30.26 -14.12
C GLU A 186 4.12 29.00 -13.70
N ASP A 187 4.10 27.97 -14.56
CA ASP A 187 3.43 26.69 -14.26
C ASP A 187 3.97 25.99 -13.02
N THR A 188 5.27 26.14 -12.77
CA THR A 188 5.93 25.65 -11.55
C THR A 188 5.27 26.19 -10.28
N GLN A 189 4.82 27.44 -10.26
CA GLN A 189 4.15 28.04 -9.10
C GLN A 189 2.75 27.44 -8.86
N PHE A 190 2.08 26.95 -9.92
CA PHE A 190 0.82 26.21 -9.76
C PHE A 190 1.08 24.81 -9.23
N PHE A 191 2.12 24.14 -9.71
CA PHE A 191 2.49 22.81 -9.23
C PHE A 191 2.97 22.84 -7.79
N GLU A 192 3.73 23.85 -7.36
CA GLU A 192 4.08 24.05 -5.96
C GLU A 192 2.85 24.25 -5.08
N LEU A 193 1.89 25.06 -5.53
CA LEU A 193 0.62 25.23 -4.81
C LEU A 193 -0.18 23.92 -4.75
N GLN A 194 -0.25 23.16 -5.85
CA GLN A 194 -0.93 21.87 -5.90
C GLN A 194 -0.27 20.85 -4.95
N THR A 195 1.06 20.75 -4.94
CA THR A 195 1.82 19.92 -4.01
C THR A 195 1.55 20.31 -2.56
N PHE A 196 1.60 21.62 -2.27
CA PHE A 196 1.33 22.15 -0.94
C PHE A 196 -0.10 21.80 -0.47
N MET A 197 -1.09 21.88 -1.38
CA MET A 197 -2.48 21.50 -1.09
C MET A 197 -2.64 20.01 -0.77
N GLY A 198 -1.89 19.15 -1.47
CA GLY A 198 -1.80 17.71 -1.17
C GLY A 198 -1.25 17.48 0.25
N MET A 199 -0.06 18.02 0.51
CA MET A 199 0.63 17.93 1.80
C MET A 199 -0.26 18.34 2.97
N VAL A 200 -0.95 19.49 2.89
CA VAL A 200 -1.78 19.99 3.99
C VAL A 200 -3.24 19.51 3.92
N ARG A 201 -3.56 18.61 2.98
CA ARG A 201 -4.86 17.97 2.77
C ARG A 201 -6.03 18.94 2.74
N CYS A 202 -5.93 20.01 1.94
CA CYS A 202 -6.94 21.07 1.89
C CYS A 202 -7.41 21.42 0.47
N GLY A 203 -8.51 22.16 0.40
CA GLY A 203 -9.06 22.71 -0.85
C GLY A 203 -8.38 24.01 -1.26
N THR A 204 -8.60 24.44 -2.51
CA THR A 204 -7.82 25.50 -3.16
C THR A 204 -7.87 26.85 -2.44
N SER A 205 -9.03 27.25 -1.88
CA SER A 205 -9.14 28.54 -1.15
C SER A 205 -8.29 28.57 0.12
N GLN A 206 -8.36 27.50 0.93
CA GLN A 206 -7.55 27.38 2.14
C GLN A 206 -6.07 27.16 1.79
N GLY A 207 -5.80 26.38 0.75
CA GLY A 207 -4.46 26.07 0.26
C GLY A 207 -3.71 27.31 -0.21
N ALA A 208 -4.31 28.08 -1.12
CA ALA A 208 -3.71 29.31 -1.64
C ALA A 208 -3.42 30.32 -0.52
N THR A 209 -4.35 30.50 0.42
CA THR A 209 -4.16 31.40 1.57
C THR A 209 -2.97 30.96 2.43
N ARG A 210 -2.89 29.67 2.78
CA ARG A 210 -1.82 29.11 3.60
C ARG A 210 -0.46 29.06 2.87
N PHE A 211 -0.49 28.94 1.55
CA PHE A 211 0.71 28.97 0.70
C PHE A 211 1.26 30.40 0.62
N GLN A 212 0.40 31.39 0.35
CA GLN A 212 0.77 32.81 0.34
C GLN A 212 1.27 33.29 1.72
N TYR A 213 0.74 32.76 2.83
CA TYR A 213 1.27 33.04 4.16
C TYR A 213 2.75 32.61 4.30
N ARG A 214 3.14 31.48 3.70
CA ARG A 214 4.51 30.94 3.78
C ARG A 214 5.46 31.57 2.77
N ARG A 215 4.96 31.90 1.58
CA ARG A 215 5.78 32.30 0.42
C ARG A 215 5.72 33.78 0.07
N GLY A 216 4.84 34.52 0.73
CA GLY A 216 4.53 35.91 0.39
C GLY A 216 3.26 36.01 -0.44
N LYS A 217 2.51 37.10 -0.22
CA LYS A 217 1.19 37.33 -0.85
C LYS A 217 1.23 37.35 -2.38
N GLU A 218 2.34 37.79 -2.95
CA GLU A 218 2.49 37.93 -4.41
C GLU A 218 3.09 36.69 -5.07
N TYR A 219 3.56 35.71 -4.30
CA TYR A 219 4.31 34.58 -4.84
C TYR A 219 3.45 33.56 -5.58
N GLY A 220 2.24 33.26 -5.09
CA GLY A 220 1.41 32.18 -5.62
C GLY A 220 0.06 32.66 -6.14
N PRO A 221 -0.54 31.94 -7.11
CA PRO A 221 -1.85 32.29 -7.64
C PRO A 221 -2.94 32.15 -6.56
N HIS A 222 -3.99 32.98 -6.68
CA HIS A 222 -5.22 32.76 -5.90
C HIS A 222 -5.87 31.42 -6.26
N GLY A 223 -6.67 30.86 -5.35
CA GLY A 223 -7.29 29.54 -5.56
C GLY A 223 -8.17 29.46 -6.81
N ASP A 224 -8.88 30.54 -7.14
CA ASP A 224 -9.69 30.58 -8.37
C ASP A 224 -8.84 30.58 -9.64
N THR A 225 -7.71 31.31 -9.63
CA THR A 225 -6.75 31.33 -10.73
C THR A 225 -6.14 29.94 -10.91
N HIS A 226 -5.79 29.28 -9.81
CA HIS A 226 -5.30 27.90 -9.83
C HIS A 226 -6.33 26.93 -10.45
N LEU A 227 -7.58 26.96 -9.98
CA LEU A 227 -8.64 26.09 -10.54
C LEU A 227 -8.91 26.37 -12.02
N ARG A 228 -8.84 27.64 -12.47
CA ARG A 228 -8.99 27.98 -13.88
C ARG A 228 -7.86 27.41 -14.74
N ALA A 229 -6.61 27.49 -14.26
CA ALA A 229 -5.47 26.89 -14.93
C ALA A 229 -5.60 25.36 -15.01
N VAL A 230 -5.95 24.71 -13.90
CA VAL A 230 -6.16 23.25 -13.87
C VAL A 230 -7.21 22.80 -14.89
N LYS A 231 -8.28 23.58 -15.10
CA LYS A 231 -9.33 23.26 -16.08
C LYS A 231 -8.89 23.39 -17.54
N GLN A 232 -7.76 24.03 -17.81
CA GLN A 232 -7.21 24.14 -19.17
C GLN A 232 -6.56 22.84 -19.64
N PHE A 233 -6.11 21.97 -18.72
CA PHE A 233 -5.58 20.66 -19.07
C PHE A 233 -6.71 19.74 -19.57
N GLY A 234 -6.69 19.45 -20.88
CA GLY A 234 -7.56 18.43 -21.45
C GLY A 234 -7.22 17.04 -20.89
N PRO A 235 -8.21 16.14 -20.70
CA PRO A 235 -7.94 14.81 -20.13
C PRO A 235 -6.87 14.02 -20.87
N GLU A 236 -6.88 14.04 -22.21
CA GLU A 236 -5.88 13.33 -23.00
C GLU A 236 -4.51 13.99 -22.95
N GLU A 237 -4.44 15.32 -22.93
CA GLU A 237 -3.18 16.07 -22.83
C GLU A 237 -2.51 15.82 -21.50
N LEU A 238 -3.29 15.80 -20.43
CA LEU A 238 -2.81 15.51 -19.09
C LEU A 238 -2.19 14.10 -18.99
N VAL A 239 -2.88 13.10 -19.55
CA VAL A 239 -2.39 11.72 -19.56
C VAL A 239 -1.16 11.57 -20.47
N ARG A 240 -1.13 12.25 -21.61
CA ARG A 240 0.07 12.32 -22.47
C ARG A 240 1.25 12.99 -21.76
N GLY A 241 0.98 14.06 -21.02
CA GLY A 241 1.98 14.76 -20.19
C GLY A 241 2.57 13.82 -19.15
N PHE A 242 1.71 13.09 -18.43
CA PHE A 242 2.14 12.06 -17.49
C PHE A 242 3.05 11.02 -18.14
N ASN A 243 2.65 10.42 -19.27
CA ASN A 243 3.48 9.41 -19.95
C ASN A 243 4.87 9.96 -20.34
N LYS A 244 4.93 11.17 -20.92
CA LYS A 244 6.21 11.79 -21.30
C LYS A 244 7.09 12.07 -20.09
N THR A 245 6.49 12.46 -18.97
CA THR A 245 7.22 12.65 -17.73
C THR A 245 7.75 11.31 -17.20
N THR A 246 6.94 10.25 -17.22
CA THR A 246 7.35 8.89 -16.84
C THR A 246 8.52 8.38 -17.69
N ASP A 247 8.50 8.59 -19.01
CA ASP A 247 9.65 8.31 -19.89
C ASP A 247 10.93 8.98 -19.37
N ARG A 248 10.84 10.26 -19.00
CA ARG A 248 11.99 11.02 -18.52
C ARG A 248 12.46 10.51 -17.16
N LEU A 249 11.57 10.23 -16.23
CA LEU A 249 11.93 9.66 -14.92
C LEU A 249 12.65 8.33 -15.09
N LEU A 250 12.14 7.45 -15.96
CA LEU A 250 12.77 6.16 -16.25
C LEU A 250 14.09 6.28 -17.02
N SER A 251 14.27 7.33 -17.83
CA SER A 251 15.56 7.59 -18.49
C SER A 251 16.68 7.86 -17.50
N VAL A 252 16.38 8.43 -16.33
CA VAL A 252 17.35 8.62 -15.23
C VAL A 252 17.74 7.27 -14.62
N ILE A 253 16.79 6.34 -14.57
CA ILE A 253 16.98 4.98 -14.04
C ILE A 253 17.60 4.04 -15.09
N ALA A 254 17.57 4.42 -16.38
CA ALA A 254 17.92 3.52 -17.48
C ALA A 254 19.36 3.02 -17.44
N SER A 255 20.29 3.85 -16.96
CA SER A 255 21.71 3.53 -16.79
C SER A 255 22.01 2.63 -15.60
N GLU A 256 21.08 2.50 -14.65
CA GLU A 256 21.34 1.86 -13.38
C GLU A 256 21.16 0.34 -13.46
N ALA A 257 22.21 -0.39 -13.08
CA ALA A 257 22.24 -1.85 -13.11
C ALA A 257 21.24 -2.48 -12.11
N SER A 258 20.83 -1.73 -11.09
CA SER A 258 19.87 -2.16 -10.07
C SER A 258 18.44 -2.31 -10.60
N PHE A 259 18.09 -1.65 -11.71
CA PHE A 259 16.75 -1.72 -12.28
C PHE A 259 16.58 -2.93 -13.22
N ARG A 260 15.90 -3.97 -12.73
CA ARG A 260 15.71 -5.25 -13.41
C ARG A 260 14.72 -5.13 -14.57
N ARG A 261 15.01 -5.81 -15.68
CA ARG A 261 14.14 -5.88 -16.86
C ARG A 261 14.12 -7.31 -17.40
N PRO A 262 12.98 -7.81 -17.94
CA PRO A 262 11.66 -7.18 -17.97
C PRO A 262 11.01 -7.02 -16.59
N VAL A 263 10.03 -6.13 -16.46
CA VAL A 263 9.37 -5.84 -15.19
C VAL A 263 8.11 -6.70 -14.99
N THR A 264 7.76 -6.95 -13.74
CA THR A 264 6.40 -7.36 -13.36
C THR A 264 5.61 -6.11 -12.98
N ALA A 265 4.37 -6.04 -13.41
CA ALA A 265 3.48 -4.92 -13.13
C ALA A 265 2.15 -5.39 -12.54
N ALA A 266 1.45 -4.50 -11.85
CA ALA A 266 0.08 -4.72 -11.41
C ALA A 266 -0.85 -3.67 -12.00
N ILE A 267 -2.08 -4.07 -12.33
CA ILE A 267 -3.17 -3.15 -12.66
C ILE A 267 -4.19 -3.17 -11.53
N ASP A 268 -4.59 -1.99 -11.08
CA ASP A 268 -5.63 -1.84 -10.07
C ASP A 268 -6.46 -0.56 -10.28
N ILE A 269 -7.70 -0.57 -9.78
CA ILE A 269 -8.64 0.55 -9.93
C ILE A 269 -8.87 1.21 -8.57
N THR A 270 -8.67 2.52 -8.54
CA THR A 270 -8.98 3.34 -7.38
C THR A 270 -10.21 4.20 -7.61
N THR A 271 -10.96 4.42 -6.53
CA THR A 271 -12.15 5.28 -6.54
C THR A 271 -11.92 6.56 -5.75
N ILE A 272 -12.46 7.67 -6.25
CA ILE A 272 -12.53 8.95 -5.55
C ILE A 272 -14.01 9.32 -5.38
N PRO A 273 -14.52 9.43 -4.12
CA PRO A 273 -15.93 9.71 -3.87
C PRO A 273 -16.44 11.00 -4.52
N TYR A 274 -17.66 10.90 -5.03
CA TYR A 274 -18.41 11.98 -5.65
C TYR A 274 -19.76 12.14 -4.97
N TYR A 275 -20.08 13.36 -4.54
CA TYR A 275 -21.30 13.67 -3.79
C TYR A 275 -22.24 14.63 -4.56
N GLY A 276 -21.99 14.83 -5.85
CA GLY A 276 -22.81 15.71 -6.69
C GLY A 276 -23.94 14.99 -7.41
N GLU A 277 -24.67 15.77 -8.20
CA GLU A 277 -25.66 15.28 -9.16
C GLU A 277 -24.95 14.58 -10.32
N VAL A 278 -25.57 13.52 -10.85
CA VAL A 278 -24.99 12.64 -11.87
C VAL A 278 -25.46 12.97 -13.28
N GLU A 279 -26.50 13.80 -13.40
CA GLU A 279 -27.00 14.25 -14.70
C GLU A 279 -25.87 14.97 -15.45
N GLU A 280 -25.68 14.58 -16.72
CA GLU A 280 -24.59 15.07 -17.58
C GLU A 280 -23.16 14.82 -17.05
N MET A 281 -22.96 13.88 -16.12
CA MET A 281 -21.65 13.51 -15.57
C MET A 281 -21.18 12.13 -16.07
N PRO A 282 -20.74 11.99 -17.35
CA PRO A 282 -20.48 10.70 -17.96
C PRO A 282 -19.27 9.95 -17.37
N MET A 283 -18.44 10.61 -16.55
CA MET A 283 -17.26 10.01 -15.93
C MET A 283 -17.50 9.57 -14.47
N VAL A 284 -18.70 9.79 -13.95
CA VAL A 284 -19.10 9.29 -12.63
C VAL A 284 -19.70 7.91 -12.80
N SER A 285 -19.19 6.94 -12.06
CA SER A 285 -19.71 5.57 -12.03
C SER A 285 -20.20 5.20 -10.63
N GLY A 286 -21.09 4.22 -10.56
CA GLY A 286 -21.51 3.62 -9.31
C GLY A 286 -20.39 2.86 -8.60
N THR A 287 -20.49 2.77 -7.27
CA THR A 287 -19.63 1.90 -6.44
C THR A 287 -20.40 0.66 -6.00
N LYS A 288 -19.76 -0.18 -5.18
CA LYS A 288 -20.42 -1.35 -4.55
C LYS A 288 -21.52 -0.94 -3.57
N ASP A 289 -21.46 0.29 -3.07
CA ASP A 289 -22.51 0.86 -2.23
C ASP A 289 -23.65 1.34 -3.12
N ARG A 290 -24.88 0.97 -2.79
CA ARG A 290 -26.08 1.27 -3.58
C ARG A 290 -26.20 2.74 -3.99
N ASP A 291 -25.85 3.65 -3.09
CA ASP A 291 -25.91 5.11 -3.31
C ASP A 291 -24.53 5.75 -3.52
N GLY A 292 -23.47 4.94 -3.53
CA GLY A 292 -22.11 5.41 -3.67
C GLY A 292 -21.77 5.76 -5.11
N ARG A 293 -21.11 6.91 -5.29
CA ARG A 293 -20.73 7.45 -6.60
C ARG A 293 -19.27 7.83 -6.55
N ALA A 294 -18.53 7.56 -7.62
CA ALA A 294 -17.11 7.87 -7.66
C ALA A 294 -16.61 8.15 -9.08
N PHE A 295 -15.52 8.90 -9.14
CA PHE A 295 -14.61 8.83 -10.29
C PHE A 295 -13.69 7.63 -10.10
N LYS A 296 -13.52 6.84 -11.16
CA LYS A 296 -12.65 5.65 -11.15
C LYS A 296 -11.42 5.90 -12.02
N PHE A 297 -10.25 5.51 -11.52
CA PHE A 297 -9.00 5.62 -12.24
C PHE A 297 -8.23 4.31 -12.09
N ALA A 298 -7.68 3.81 -13.19
CA ALA A 298 -6.83 2.64 -13.19
C ALA A 298 -5.36 3.07 -13.36
N THR A 299 -4.48 2.43 -12.61
CA THR A 299 -3.04 2.56 -12.76
C THR A 299 -2.44 1.24 -13.20
N LEU A 300 -1.29 1.33 -13.87
CA LEU A 300 -0.39 0.19 -14.06
C LEU A 300 0.95 0.56 -13.43
N SER A 301 1.36 -0.20 -12.42
CA SER A 301 2.52 0.11 -11.58
C SER A 301 3.50 -1.05 -11.57
N ILE A 302 4.80 -0.75 -11.55
CA ILE A 302 5.85 -1.76 -11.35
C ILE A 302 5.72 -2.31 -9.93
N ILE A 303 5.84 -3.62 -9.79
CA ILE A 303 5.80 -4.32 -8.50
C ILE A 303 6.89 -5.41 -8.43
N GLY A 304 7.08 -5.99 -7.25
CA GLY A 304 8.12 -6.97 -7.00
C GLY A 304 9.48 -6.30 -6.93
N GLN A 305 10.53 -6.89 -7.52
CA GLN A 305 11.96 -6.59 -7.30
C GLN A 305 12.48 -5.23 -7.75
N ASN A 306 11.64 -4.40 -8.33
CA ASN A 306 12.00 -3.06 -8.74
C ASN A 306 11.30 -2.04 -7.86
N ILE A 307 11.80 -0.80 -7.88
CA ILE A 307 11.11 0.27 -7.21
C ILE A 307 9.68 0.45 -7.77
N PRO A 308 8.66 0.56 -6.90
CA PRO A 308 7.30 0.81 -7.33
C PRO A 308 7.21 2.16 -8.05
N LEU A 309 6.86 2.13 -9.34
CA LEU A 309 6.63 3.31 -10.15
C LEU A 309 5.38 3.11 -10.98
N VAL A 310 4.53 4.14 -10.99
CA VAL A 310 3.32 4.13 -11.82
C VAL A 310 3.72 4.46 -13.25
N LEU A 311 3.53 3.49 -14.15
CA LEU A 311 3.90 3.60 -15.56
C LEU A 311 2.81 4.21 -16.42
N ALA A 312 1.54 3.97 -16.07
CA ALA A 312 0.41 4.48 -16.84
C ALA A 312 -0.80 4.76 -15.96
N VAL A 313 -1.57 5.77 -16.34
CA VAL A 313 -2.86 6.11 -15.74
C VAL A 313 -3.93 6.14 -16.83
N GLU A 314 -5.11 5.58 -16.54
CA GLU A 314 -6.28 5.66 -17.40
C GLU A 314 -7.54 5.95 -16.57
N PRO A 315 -8.43 6.84 -17.04
CA PRO A 315 -9.74 6.94 -16.43
C PRO A 315 -10.63 5.74 -16.79
N VAL A 316 -11.45 5.33 -15.83
CA VAL A 316 -12.37 4.22 -15.99
C VAL A 316 -13.79 4.75 -16.02
N ARG A 317 -14.58 4.29 -17.00
CA ARG A 317 -16.01 4.53 -17.08
C ARG A 317 -16.70 3.19 -17.14
N GLU A 318 -17.42 2.85 -16.08
CA GLU A 318 -18.24 1.65 -16.03
C GLU A 318 -19.71 2.00 -16.24
N SER A 319 -20.45 0.99 -16.71
CA SER A 319 -21.91 0.96 -16.66
C SER A 319 -22.32 0.24 -15.38
N SER A 320 -23.13 0.87 -14.54
CA SER A 320 -23.68 0.28 -13.31
C SER A 320 -25.18 -0.02 -13.46
N GLU A 321 -25.78 -0.78 -12.55
CA GLU A 321 -27.22 -1.12 -12.61
C GLU A 321 -28.17 0.09 -12.66
N TRP A 322 -27.71 1.27 -12.23
CA TRP A 322 -28.49 2.50 -12.18
C TRP A 322 -27.95 3.61 -13.09
N ASP A 323 -26.84 3.40 -13.82
CA ASP A 323 -26.31 4.37 -14.77
C ASP A 323 -26.31 3.81 -16.20
N GLU A 324 -26.75 4.62 -17.17
CA GLU A 324 -26.74 4.26 -18.60
C GLU A 324 -25.41 4.67 -19.26
N ASN A 325 -24.35 4.87 -18.48
CA ASN A 325 -23.07 5.30 -19.02
C ASN A 325 -22.52 4.21 -19.93
N THR A 326 -22.19 4.58 -21.18
CA THR A 326 -21.56 3.63 -22.11
C THR A 326 -20.19 3.23 -21.57
N SER A 327 -20.05 2.07 -20.93
CA SER A 327 -18.78 1.58 -20.39
C SER A 327 -17.64 1.78 -21.42
N ASN A 328 -16.49 2.27 -20.96
CA ASN A 328 -15.29 2.32 -21.81
C ASN A 328 -14.67 0.93 -22.02
N GLN A 329 -15.30 -0.11 -21.46
CA GLN A 329 -14.96 -1.53 -21.51
C GLN A 329 -13.58 -1.80 -20.90
N ILE A 330 -13.55 -2.52 -19.78
CA ILE A 330 -12.33 -2.66 -18.97
C ILE A 330 -11.12 -3.18 -19.76
N HIS A 331 -11.32 -4.08 -20.71
CA HIS A 331 -10.25 -4.60 -21.57
C HIS A 331 -9.62 -3.51 -22.47
N ARG A 332 -10.34 -2.45 -22.85
CA ARG A 332 -9.77 -1.31 -23.59
C ARG A 332 -8.91 -0.43 -22.68
N THR A 333 -9.32 -0.24 -21.43
CA THR A 333 -8.51 0.42 -20.39
C THR A 333 -7.22 -0.35 -20.18
N VAL A 334 -7.29 -1.67 -19.95
CA VAL A 334 -6.11 -2.56 -19.83
C VAL A 334 -5.20 -2.43 -21.06
N ARG A 335 -5.78 -2.44 -22.27
CA ARG A 335 -5.01 -2.29 -23.51
C ARG A 335 -4.22 -0.98 -23.55
N ARG A 336 -4.83 0.13 -23.15
CA ARG A 336 -4.18 1.46 -23.15
C ARG A 336 -3.09 1.55 -22.08
N LEU A 337 -3.36 1.06 -20.87
CA LEU A 337 -2.39 0.99 -19.78
C LEU A 337 -1.15 0.20 -20.19
N VAL A 338 -1.34 -1.05 -20.65
CA VAL A 338 -0.23 -1.94 -21.03
C VAL A 338 0.54 -1.38 -22.23
N ARG A 339 -0.13 -0.83 -23.25
CA ARG A 339 0.57 -0.24 -24.41
C ARG A 339 1.48 0.91 -24.01
N ARG A 340 0.98 1.85 -23.21
CA ARG A 340 1.79 2.99 -22.73
C ARG A 340 2.93 2.52 -21.84
N ALA A 341 2.65 1.63 -20.91
CA ALA A 341 3.68 1.11 -20.04
C ALA A 341 4.79 0.37 -20.83
N LYS A 342 4.44 -0.34 -21.92
CA LYS A 342 5.40 -0.97 -22.85
C LYS A 342 6.19 0.02 -23.70
N GLU A 343 5.74 1.27 -23.87
CA GLU A 343 6.55 2.33 -24.49
C GLU A 343 7.75 2.70 -23.58
N HIS A 344 7.58 2.53 -22.26
CA HIS A 344 8.58 2.89 -21.26
C HIS A 344 9.54 1.76 -20.90
N VAL A 345 9.01 0.56 -20.62
CA VAL A 345 9.79 -0.61 -20.17
C VAL A 345 9.20 -1.92 -20.71
N PRO A 346 10.03 -2.94 -20.97
CA PRO A 346 9.50 -4.27 -21.31
C PRO A 346 8.79 -4.88 -20.10
N ILE A 347 7.56 -5.33 -20.30
CA ILE A 347 6.71 -5.94 -19.26
C ILE A 347 6.61 -7.44 -19.55
N GLU A 348 7.00 -8.25 -18.58
CA GLU A 348 6.87 -9.71 -18.66
C GLU A 348 5.50 -10.17 -18.21
N THR A 349 5.08 -9.76 -17.02
CA THR A 349 3.87 -10.25 -16.37
C THR A 349 3.05 -9.10 -15.79
N VAL A 350 1.73 -9.18 -15.93
CA VAL A 350 0.76 -8.27 -15.32
C VAL A 350 -0.12 -9.03 -14.34
N LEU A 351 -0.16 -8.55 -13.09
CA LEU A 351 -1.06 -9.03 -12.05
C LEU A 351 -2.33 -8.17 -12.02
N CYS A 352 -3.51 -8.79 -12.09
CA CYS A 352 -4.80 -8.10 -11.97
C CYS A 352 -5.63 -8.73 -10.84
N ASP A 353 -6.54 -7.97 -10.22
CA ASP A 353 -7.46 -8.56 -9.25
C ASP A 353 -8.59 -9.31 -9.96
N ARG A 354 -9.44 -9.92 -9.14
CA ARG A 354 -10.65 -10.63 -9.57
C ARG A 354 -11.71 -9.75 -10.25
N GLU A 355 -11.59 -8.42 -10.20
CA GLU A 355 -12.48 -7.52 -10.95
C GLU A 355 -12.12 -7.49 -12.44
N PHE A 356 -10.92 -7.93 -12.79
CA PHE A 356 -10.46 -8.12 -14.17
C PHE A 356 -10.67 -9.54 -14.73
N ASP A 357 -11.37 -10.43 -14.01
CA ASP A 357 -11.73 -11.79 -14.49
C ASP A 357 -12.74 -11.71 -15.63
N SER A 358 -12.22 -11.49 -16.85
CA SER A 358 -13.00 -11.31 -18.07
C SER A 358 -12.26 -11.92 -19.25
N ILE A 359 -13.01 -12.65 -20.09
CA ILE A 359 -12.54 -13.26 -21.33
C ILE A 359 -11.82 -12.23 -22.22
N GLN A 360 -12.39 -11.02 -22.35
CA GLN A 360 -11.81 -9.95 -23.16
C GLN A 360 -10.50 -9.40 -22.58
N VAL A 361 -10.32 -9.43 -21.25
CA VAL A 361 -9.08 -9.02 -20.59
C VAL A 361 -7.98 -10.04 -20.84
N PHE A 362 -8.24 -11.34 -20.60
CA PHE A 362 -7.29 -12.42 -20.87
C PHE A 362 -6.79 -12.38 -22.31
N GLN A 363 -7.73 -12.20 -23.25
CA GLN A 363 -7.41 -12.11 -24.66
C GLN A 363 -6.61 -10.85 -24.99
N THR A 364 -6.94 -9.70 -24.37
CA THR A 364 -6.20 -8.46 -24.57
C THR A 364 -4.77 -8.58 -24.10
N LEU A 365 -4.52 -9.15 -22.92
CA LEU A 365 -3.17 -9.35 -22.39
C LEU A 365 -2.36 -10.32 -23.26
N SER A 366 -2.99 -11.42 -23.71
CA SER A 366 -2.37 -12.37 -24.64
C SER A 366 -2.00 -11.71 -25.98
N ASN A 367 -2.90 -10.90 -26.56
CA ASN A 367 -2.64 -10.18 -27.81
C ASN A 367 -1.56 -9.09 -27.69
N LEU A 368 -1.28 -8.63 -26.47
CA LEU A 368 -0.21 -7.67 -26.20
C LEU A 368 1.13 -8.35 -25.90
N ASP A 369 1.19 -9.68 -25.95
CA ASP A 369 2.38 -10.47 -25.62
C ASP A 369 2.91 -10.14 -24.22
N VAL A 370 2.01 -10.30 -23.23
CA VAL A 370 2.29 -10.11 -21.81
C VAL A 370 1.66 -11.26 -21.03
N ASN A 371 2.43 -11.84 -20.11
CA ASN A 371 1.94 -12.88 -19.23
C ASN A 371 0.96 -12.29 -18.22
N TYR A 372 0.01 -13.08 -17.73
CA TYR A 372 -0.91 -12.62 -16.69
C TYR A 372 -1.13 -13.64 -15.60
N LEU A 373 -1.48 -13.14 -14.42
CA LEU A 373 -1.97 -13.93 -13.31
C LEU A 373 -3.14 -13.17 -12.67
N ILE A 374 -4.33 -13.74 -12.80
CA ILE A 374 -5.59 -13.09 -12.40
C ILE A 374 -6.43 -14.09 -11.61
N PRO A 375 -6.82 -13.79 -10.35
CA PRO A 375 -7.73 -14.64 -9.61
C PRO A 375 -9.08 -14.75 -10.32
N LYS A 376 -9.65 -15.95 -10.39
CA LYS A 376 -10.96 -16.19 -10.98
C LYS A 376 -12.07 -16.17 -9.94
N ARG A 377 -13.26 -15.77 -10.38
CA ARG A 377 -14.51 -16.04 -9.69
C ARG A 377 -14.89 -17.50 -9.96
N VAL A 378 -15.12 -18.26 -8.90
CA VAL A 378 -15.50 -19.67 -9.01
C VAL A 378 -16.87 -19.77 -9.68
N SER A 379 -16.91 -20.29 -10.91
CA SER A 379 -18.16 -20.59 -11.62
C SER A 379 -18.55 -22.06 -11.41
N SER A 380 -19.65 -22.50 -12.02
CA SER A 380 -20.10 -23.90 -11.93
C SER A 380 -19.06 -24.89 -12.47
N SER A 381 -18.29 -24.53 -13.50
CA SER A 381 -17.24 -25.42 -14.02
C SER A 381 -16.10 -25.58 -13.03
N GLU A 382 -15.62 -24.48 -12.42
CA GLU A 382 -14.57 -24.55 -11.42
C GLU A 382 -15.03 -25.28 -10.15
N ARG A 383 -16.32 -25.21 -9.77
CA ARG A 383 -16.86 -25.99 -8.64
C ARG A 383 -16.74 -27.50 -8.85
N ASN A 384 -17.06 -28.00 -10.03
CA ASN A 384 -16.94 -29.43 -10.31
C ASN A 384 -15.49 -29.91 -10.20
N VAL A 385 -14.52 -29.08 -10.58
CA VAL A 385 -13.09 -29.40 -10.42
C VAL A 385 -12.71 -29.41 -8.94
N LEU A 386 -13.20 -28.45 -8.16
CA LEU A 386 -12.97 -28.40 -6.71
C LEU A 386 -13.57 -29.60 -5.98
N GLU A 387 -14.78 -30.02 -6.34
CA GLU A 387 -15.42 -31.23 -5.80
C GLU A 387 -14.61 -32.49 -6.12
N GLN A 388 -14.13 -32.63 -7.38
CA GLN A 388 -13.28 -33.74 -7.77
C GLN A 388 -11.93 -33.74 -7.03
N MET A 389 -11.33 -32.56 -6.82
CA MET A 389 -10.09 -32.44 -6.04
C MET A 389 -10.29 -32.89 -4.58
N GLU A 390 -11.43 -32.59 -3.98
CA GLU A 390 -11.77 -33.02 -2.62
C GLU A 390 -11.99 -34.55 -2.56
N GLU A 391 -12.66 -35.14 -3.56
CA GLU A 391 -12.82 -36.60 -3.67
C GLU A 391 -11.48 -37.33 -3.87
N ASP A 392 -10.55 -36.73 -4.60
CA ASP A 392 -9.24 -37.30 -4.94
C ASP A 392 -8.12 -36.96 -3.93
N ASP A 393 -8.43 -36.23 -2.85
CA ASP A 393 -7.46 -35.74 -1.84
C ASP A 393 -6.30 -34.95 -2.46
N GLN A 394 -6.60 -34.06 -3.41
CA GLN A 394 -5.64 -33.23 -4.14
C GLN A 394 -5.68 -31.77 -3.69
N GLU A 395 -4.55 -31.26 -3.22
CA GLU A 395 -4.43 -29.85 -2.81
C GLU A 395 -4.17 -28.89 -3.98
N VAL A 396 -3.54 -29.38 -5.06
CA VAL A 396 -3.14 -28.57 -6.22
C VAL A 396 -3.58 -29.25 -7.52
N ALA A 397 -4.21 -28.49 -8.41
CA ALA A 397 -4.55 -28.94 -9.75
C ALA A 397 -4.27 -27.88 -10.81
N VAL A 398 -4.04 -28.33 -12.04
CA VAL A 398 -3.86 -27.46 -13.21
C VAL A 398 -4.74 -27.95 -14.34
N GLU A 399 -5.66 -27.10 -14.78
CA GLU A 399 -6.53 -27.37 -15.93
C GLU A 399 -6.07 -26.55 -17.14
N SER A 400 -6.02 -27.19 -18.32
CA SER A 400 -5.81 -26.49 -19.58
C SER A 400 -7.16 -25.98 -20.10
N ALA A 401 -7.26 -24.68 -20.33
CA ALA A 401 -8.45 -24.04 -20.86
C ALA A 401 -8.11 -23.17 -22.09
N SER A 402 -9.13 -22.67 -22.79
CA SER A 402 -8.94 -21.75 -23.91
C SER A 402 -9.99 -20.64 -23.91
N VAL A 403 -9.54 -19.42 -24.13
CA VAL A 403 -10.41 -18.28 -24.42
C VAL A 403 -10.82 -18.35 -25.88
N HIS A 404 -12.10 -18.27 -26.18
CA HIS A 404 -12.60 -18.08 -27.54
C HIS A 404 -13.34 -16.75 -27.65
N VAL A 405 -12.94 -15.95 -28.64
CA VAL A 405 -13.64 -14.73 -29.05
C VAL A 405 -13.69 -14.65 -30.57
N GLU A 406 -14.44 -13.69 -31.12
CA GLU A 406 -14.51 -13.47 -32.58
C GLU A 406 -13.15 -13.25 -33.25
N SER A 407 -12.18 -12.69 -32.52
CA SER A 407 -10.84 -12.39 -33.06
C SER A 407 -9.80 -13.51 -32.87
N GLY A 408 -10.20 -14.67 -32.31
CA GLY A 408 -9.31 -15.83 -32.19
C GLY A 408 -9.48 -16.63 -30.89
N SER A 409 -8.68 -17.68 -30.77
CA SER A 409 -8.58 -18.50 -29.56
C SER A 409 -7.19 -18.45 -28.98
N HIS A 410 -7.08 -18.36 -27.65
CA HIS A 410 -5.80 -18.39 -26.95
C HIS A 410 -5.82 -19.43 -25.82
N PRO A 411 -4.76 -20.26 -25.70
CA PRO A 411 -4.65 -21.19 -24.59
C PRO A 411 -4.42 -20.43 -23.28
N MET A 412 -5.02 -20.94 -22.20
CA MET A 412 -4.78 -20.50 -20.84
C MET A 412 -4.69 -21.72 -19.91
N ARG A 413 -4.27 -21.51 -18.67
CA ARG A 413 -4.33 -22.48 -17.59
C ARG A 413 -5.13 -21.91 -16.43
N LEU A 414 -5.91 -22.79 -15.80
CA LEU A 414 -6.50 -22.55 -14.50
C LEU A 414 -5.64 -23.27 -13.47
N LEU A 415 -5.18 -22.53 -12.48
CA LEU A 415 -4.35 -23.02 -11.39
C LEU A 415 -5.22 -23.05 -10.13
N TYR A 416 -5.35 -24.22 -9.53
CA TYR A 416 -6.06 -24.46 -8.28
C TYR A 416 -5.00 -24.71 -7.22
N VAL A 417 -4.90 -23.82 -6.24
CA VAL A 417 -3.85 -23.86 -5.21
C VAL A 417 -4.47 -23.58 -3.84
N PRO A 418 -3.88 -24.06 -2.73
CA PRO A 418 -4.34 -23.74 -1.39
C PRO A 418 -4.45 -22.23 -1.18
N SER A 419 -5.54 -21.80 -0.55
CA SER A 419 -5.75 -20.38 -0.24
C SER A 419 -4.79 -19.94 0.87
N THR A 420 -4.20 -18.76 0.72
CA THR A 420 -3.37 -18.15 1.76
C THR A 420 -4.18 -17.40 2.83
N SER A 421 -5.49 -17.21 2.62
CA SER A 421 -6.37 -16.43 3.50
C SER A 421 -7.24 -17.27 4.44
N GLY A 422 -7.05 -18.60 4.49
CA GLY A 422 -7.85 -19.52 5.31
C GLY A 422 -8.11 -20.86 4.61
N GLU A 423 -9.18 -21.55 5.01
CA GLU A 423 -9.58 -22.83 4.40
C GLU A 423 -10.11 -22.65 2.96
N GLY A 424 -9.73 -23.59 2.09
CA GLY A 424 -10.22 -23.69 0.71
C GLY A 424 -9.16 -23.47 -0.37
N THR A 425 -9.60 -23.51 -1.62
CA THR A 425 -8.74 -23.48 -2.81
C THR A 425 -8.94 -22.18 -3.58
N ALA A 426 -7.86 -21.46 -3.86
CA ALA A 426 -7.85 -20.30 -4.72
C ALA A 426 -7.67 -20.72 -6.19
N VAL A 427 -8.39 -20.06 -7.09
CA VAL A 427 -8.33 -20.33 -8.53
C VAL A 427 -7.73 -19.13 -9.26
N PHE A 428 -6.72 -19.35 -10.08
CA PHE A 428 -6.07 -18.33 -10.89
C PHE A 428 -6.08 -18.69 -12.37
N ALA A 429 -6.18 -17.68 -13.24
CA ALA A 429 -5.99 -17.81 -14.67
C ALA A 429 -4.63 -17.25 -15.10
N THR A 430 -3.93 -17.98 -15.96
CA THR A 430 -2.67 -17.54 -16.59
C THR A 430 -2.56 -18.02 -18.04
N ASN A 431 -1.80 -17.33 -18.88
CA ASN A 431 -1.39 -17.82 -20.21
C ASN A 431 -0.05 -18.58 -20.19
N LEU A 432 0.61 -18.66 -19.02
CA LEU A 432 1.87 -19.40 -18.87
C LEU A 432 1.64 -20.91 -18.72
N ARG A 433 2.64 -21.67 -19.16
CA ARG A 433 2.63 -23.14 -19.04
C ARG A 433 3.16 -23.59 -17.69
N VAL A 434 2.35 -23.43 -16.65
CA VAL A 434 2.68 -23.81 -15.26
C VAL A 434 2.18 -25.22 -14.94
N GLY A 435 3.05 -26.12 -14.49
CA GLY A 435 2.68 -27.48 -14.07
C GLY A 435 2.21 -27.53 -12.60
N PRO A 436 1.60 -28.64 -12.14
CA PRO A 436 1.12 -28.76 -10.75
C PRO A 436 2.22 -28.53 -9.71
N GLU A 437 3.43 -29.05 -9.93
CA GLU A 437 4.56 -28.92 -9.01
C GLU A 437 5.01 -27.46 -8.79
N GLU A 438 4.78 -26.57 -9.76
CA GLU A 438 5.20 -25.17 -9.71
C GLU A 438 4.03 -24.20 -9.46
N ALA A 439 2.79 -24.69 -9.45
CA ALA A 439 1.58 -23.86 -9.46
C ALA A 439 1.48 -23.00 -8.20
N GLU A 440 1.72 -23.58 -7.03
CA GLU A 440 1.66 -22.86 -5.76
C GLU A 440 2.71 -21.75 -5.70
N THR A 441 3.99 -22.06 -5.94
CA THR A 441 5.07 -21.06 -5.96
C THR A 441 4.86 -19.99 -7.03
N PHE A 442 4.29 -20.34 -8.18
CA PHE A 442 3.94 -19.36 -9.19
C PHE A 442 2.83 -18.42 -8.71
N CYS A 443 1.78 -18.97 -8.08
CA CYS A 443 0.68 -18.19 -7.52
C CYS A 443 1.09 -17.32 -6.32
N GLN A 444 2.11 -17.71 -5.55
CA GLN A 444 2.68 -16.88 -4.48
C GLN A 444 3.17 -15.51 -4.99
N ARG A 445 3.56 -15.41 -6.28
CA ARG A 445 3.90 -14.10 -6.89
C ARG A 445 2.76 -13.09 -6.82
N TYR A 446 1.52 -13.56 -6.71
CA TYR A 446 0.33 -12.73 -6.56
C TYR A 446 0.35 -11.90 -5.28
N SER A 447 0.98 -12.39 -4.20
CA SER A 447 1.05 -11.66 -2.92
C SER A 447 1.68 -10.28 -3.12
N ARG A 448 2.71 -10.16 -3.96
CA ARG A 448 3.41 -8.91 -4.30
C ARG A 448 2.51 -7.80 -4.86
N ARG A 449 1.29 -8.13 -5.29
CA ARG A 449 0.28 -7.15 -5.68
C ARG A 449 -0.05 -6.20 -4.52
N TRP A 450 0.10 -6.62 -3.25
CA TRP A 450 -0.18 -5.78 -2.08
C TRP A 450 0.54 -4.41 -2.13
N GLN A 451 1.70 -4.32 -2.79
CA GLN A 451 2.43 -3.06 -3.00
C GLN A 451 1.57 -1.96 -3.67
N ILE A 452 0.62 -2.33 -4.54
CA ILE A 452 -0.28 -1.35 -5.20
C ILE A 452 -1.31 -0.75 -4.23
N GLU A 453 -1.69 -1.48 -3.19
CA GLU A 453 -2.60 -0.98 -2.15
C GLU A 453 -1.89 0.07 -1.29
N SER A 454 -0.65 -0.22 -0.90
CA SER A 454 0.23 0.72 -0.22
C SER A 454 0.52 1.96 -1.07
N GLU A 455 0.75 1.79 -2.37
CA GLU A 455 0.85 2.89 -3.34
C GLU A 455 -0.39 3.80 -3.27
N TYR A 456 -1.60 3.24 -3.36
CA TYR A 456 -2.82 4.05 -3.28
C TYR A 456 -3.03 4.72 -1.92
N LYS A 457 -2.61 4.07 -0.83
CA LYS A 457 -2.65 4.66 0.51
C LYS A 457 -1.79 5.93 0.57
N SER A 458 -0.56 5.90 0.05
CA SER A 458 0.31 7.08 -0.04
C SER A 458 -0.22 8.13 -1.02
N ILE A 459 -0.69 7.73 -2.21
CA ILE A 459 -1.28 8.66 -3.20
C ILE A 459 -2.45 9.43 -2.59
N LYS A 460 -3.39 8.74 -1.94
CA LYS A 460 -4.58 9.37 -1.35
C LYS A 460 -4.30 10.07 -0.03
N GLY A 461 -3.37 9.54 0.76
CA GLY A 461 -2.98 10.08 2.05
C GLY A 461 -2.16 11.35 1.89
N ASP A 462 -1.04 11.29 1.19
CA ASP A 462 0.02 12.30 1.34
C ASP A 462 0.11 13.25 0.14
N PHE A 463 -0.35 12.81 -1.03
CA PHE A 463 -0.20 13.56 -2.28
C PHE A 463 -1.51 14.17 -2.82
N LEU A 464 -2.66 13.52 -2.60
CA LEU A 464 -3.94 13.95 -3.18
C LEU A 464 -4.55 15.13 -2.42
N ALA A 465 -4.59 16.29 -3.08
CA ALA A 465 -5.27 17.47 -2.56
C ALA A 465 -6.80 17.26 -2.44
N LYS A 466 -7.43 17.90 -1.44
CA LYS A 466 -8.90 17.90 -1.34
C LYS A 466 -9.50 18.86 -2.37
N THR A 467 -10.69 18.53 -2.87
CA THR A 467 -11.43 19.41 -3.77
C THR A 467 -12.93 19.21 -3.64
N SER A 468 -13.67 20.32 -3.69
CA SER A 468 -15.13 20.34 -3.81
C SER A 468 -15.58 20.44 -5.27
N SER A 469 -14.65 20.54 -6.22
CA SER A 469 -14.97 20.65 -7.64
C SER A 469 -15.66 19.38 -8.14
N LYS A 470 -16.80 19.57 -8.82
CA LYS A 470 -17.50 18.50 -9.55
C LYS A 470 -16.94 18.27 -10.95
N ASP A 471 -16.14 19.22 -11.47
CA ASP A 471 -15.56 19.15 -12.81
C ASP A 471 -14.55 17.99 -12.92
N TYR A 472 -14.83 17.05 -13.81
CA TYR A 472 -13.99 15.88 -14.03
C TYR A 472 -12.54 16.23 -14.39
N ARG A 473 -12.30 17.32 -15.13
CA ARG A 473 -10.93 17.74 -15.49
C ARG A 473 -10.09 18.06 -14.25
N VAL A 474 -10.71 18.71 -13.27
CA VAL A 474 -10.06 19.01 -11.99
C VAL A 474 -9.78 17.72 -11.23
N ARG A 475 -10.74 16.79 -11.20
CA ARG A 475 -10.60 15.50 -10.50
C ARG A 475 -9.49 14.63 -11.09
N LEU A 476 -9.45 14.53 -12.42
CA LEU A 476 -8.40 13.83 -13.14
C LEU A 476 -7.04 14.49 -12.92
N PHE A 477 -6.94 15.82 -13.01
CA PHE A 477 -5.69 16.54 -12.74
C PHE A 477 -5.17 16.26 -11.34
N TYR A 478 -6.03 16.38 -10.32
CA TYR A 478 -5.62 16.16 -8.93
C TYR A 478 -5.10 14.73 -8.73
N PHE A 479 -5.75 13.74 -9.34
CA PHE A 479 -5.30 12.36 -9.27
C PHE A 479 -3.99 12.12 -10.01
N VAL A 480 -3.89 12.51 -11.29
CA VAL A 480 -2.67 12.34 -12.10
C VAL A 480 -1.48 13.07 -11.48
N PHE A 481 -1.70 14.27 -10.94
CA PHE A 481 -0.65 15.02 -10.26
C PHE A 481 -0.22 14.36 -8.94
N ALA A 482 -1.15 13.78 -8.18
CA ALA A 482 -0.80 13.00 -6.99
C ALA A 482 0.02 11.75 -7.33
N VAL A 483 -0.33 11.04 -8.43
CA VAL A 483 0.48 9.93 -8.97
C VAL A 483 1.87 10.41 -9.38
N LEU A 484 1.98 11.60 -9.98
CA LEU A 484 3.28 12.17 -10.34
C LEU A 484 4.14 12.44 -9.10
N LEU A 485 3.57 13.00 -8.04
CA LEU A 485 4.28 13.22 -6.77
C LEU A 485 4.73 11.91 -6.13
N TYR A 486 3.91 10.86 -6.21
CA TYR A 486 4.32 9.52 -5.80
C TYR A 486 5.53 9.03 -6.61
N ASN A 487 5.52 9.19 -7.94
CA ASN A 487 6.67 8.82 -8.77
C ASN A 487 7.92 9.65 -8.46
N ILE A 488 7.80 10.94 -8.11
CA ILE A 488 8.93 11.77 -7.66
C ILE A 488 9.50 11.21 -6.36
N TRP A 489 8.63 10.85 -5.40
CA TRP A 489 9.04 10.27 -4.13
C TRP A 489 9.81 8.96 -4.33
N ARG A 490 9.25 8.04 -5.12
CA ARG A 490 9.91 6.78 -5.42
C ARG A 490 11.20 7.01 -6.21
N LEU A 491 11.22 7.86 -7.23
CA LEU A 491 12.49 8.18 -7.93
C LEU A 491 13.55 8.75 -6.97
N THR A 492 13.17 9.62 -6.04
CA THR A 492 14.09 10.17 -5.03
C THR A 492 14.70 9.04 -4.20
N ASP A 493 13.85 8.12 -3.70
CA ASP A 493 14.29 6.94 -2.96
C ASP A 493 15.26 6.07 -3.77
N PHE A 494 14.94 5.81 -5.03
CA PHE A 494 15.81 5.07 -5.94
C PHE A 494 17.17 5.73 -6.13
N LEU A 495 17.20 7.05 -6.38
CA LEU A 495 18.43 7.78 -6.65
C LEU A 495 19.34 7.87 -5.43
N LEU A 496 18.78 7.98 -4.22
CA LEU A 496 19.54 7.90 -2.98
C LEU A 496 20.20 6.52 -2.85
N LYS A 497 19.42 5.45 -3.08
CA LYS A 497 19.89 4.07 -2.96
C LYS A 497 20.83 3.62 -4.09
N ALA A 498 20.71 4.18 -5.29
CA ALA A 498 21.50 3.77 -6.46
C ALA A 498 23.01 3.99 -6.27
N GLY A 499 23.41 4.91 -5.38
CA GLY A 499 24.82 5.13 -5.01
C GLY A 499 25.37 4.16 -3.96
N VAL A 500 24.57 3.20 -3.48
CA VAL A 500 24.94 2.27 -2.41
C VAL A 500 25.13 0.86 -2.99
N ASP A 501 26.32 0.27 -2.82
CA ASP A 501 26.56 -1.14 -3.14
C ASP A 501 25.72 -2.05 -2.22
N GLY A 502 24.67 -2.70 -2.76
CA GLY A 502 23.78 -3.62 -2.04
C GLY A 502 22.53 -4.03 -2.85
N GLU A 503 21.75 -5.00 -2.38
CA GLU A 503 20.40 -5.24 -2.92
C GLU A 503 19.48 -4.06 -2.55
N MET A 504 18.67 -3.59 -3.50
CA MET A 504 17.75 -2.47 -3.24
C MET A 504 16.62 -2.90 -2.31
N ASP A 505 16.64 -2.38 -1.08
CA ASP A 505 15.52 -2.47 -0.15
C ASP A 505 14.32 -1.63 -0.64
N TYR A 506 13.11 -2.10 -0.36
CA TYR A 506 11.85 -1.43 -0.67
C TYR A 506 11.53 -0.27 0.27
N ALA A 507 11.97 -0.36 1.54
CA ALA A 507 11.68 0.61 2.57
C ALA A 507 12.24 1.99 2.17
N PRO A 508 11.40 3.01 1.94
CA PRO A 508 11.89 4.26 1.36
C PRO A 508 12.71 5.06 2.37
N VAL A 509 13.84 5.63 1.93
CA VAL A 509 14.73 6.48 2.77
C VAL A 509 13.96 7.66 3.38
N LEU A 510 13.00 8.19 2.63
CA LEU A 510 12.14 9.29 3.06
C LEU A 510 10.71 8.79 3.14
N THR A 511 9.96 9.25 4.14
CA THR A 511 8.52 9.07 4.12
C THR A 511 7.89 9.90 2.99
N ALA A 512 6.69 9.50 2.54
CA ALA A 512 5.93 10.27 1.56
C ALA A 512 5.67 11.71 2.03
N GLY A 513 5.45 11.89 3.35
CA GLY A 513 5.27 13.18 4.02
C GLY A 513 6.50 14.09 3.92
N GLU A 514 7.68 13.57 4.25
CA GLU A 514 8.94 14.33 4.13
C GLU A 514 9.23 14.69 2.69
N CYS A 515 9.03 13.76 1.75
CA CYS A 515 9.23 14.05 0.34
C CYS A 515 8.29 15.15 -0.17
N VAL A 516 6.99 15.11 0.16
CA VAL A 516 6.05 16.14 -0.30
C VAL A 516 6.36 17.49 0.35
N GLU A 517 6.84 17.50 1.59
CA GLU A 517 7.33 18.69 2.27
C GLU A 517 8.52 19.28 1.53
N LEU A 518 9.54 18.48 1.18
CA LEU A 518 10.69 18.95 0.42
C LEU A 518 10.32 19.46 -0.98
N VAL A 519 9.43 18.77 -1.68
CA VAL A 519 8.95 19.20 -3.01
C VAL A 519 8.19 20.53 -2.92
N ALA A 520 7.35 20.71 -1.88
CA ALA A 520 6.64 21.97 -1.63
C ALA A 520 7.55 23.08 -1.07
N SER A 521 8.61 22.72 -0.34
CA SER A 521 9.46 23.62 0.43
C SER A 521 10.78 23.97 -0.25
N ALA A 522 11.08 23.42 -1.42
CA ALA A 522 12.32 23.69 -2.16
C ALA A 522 12.53 25.15 -2.63
N LEU A 523 11.74 26.09 -2.09
CA LEU A 523 11.88 27.53 -2.19
C LEU A 523 11.43 28.26 -0.89
N ILE A 524 11.52 27.61 0.29
CA ILE A 524 11.61 28.35 1.56
C ILE A 524 13.09 28.73 1.67
N PRO A 525 13.48 30.00 1.53
CA PRO A 525 14.81 30.41 1.94
C PRO A 525 14.97 29.99 3.40
N HIS A 526 16.08 29.34 3.75
CA HIS A 526 16.50 29.33 5.14
C HIS A 526 16.76 30.80 5.50
N ASP A 527 15.85 31.40 6.27
CA ASP A 527 16.14 32.62 7.00
C ASP A 527 17.23 32.36 8.04
#